data_AF-A0AAN6INE6-F1
#
_entry.id   AF-A0AAN6INE6-F1
#
_cell.length_a   1.000
_cell.length_b   1.000
_cell.length_c   1.000
_cell.angle_alpha   90.00
_cell.angle_beta   90.00
_cell.angle_gamma   90.00
#
_symmetry.space_group_name_H-M   'P 1'
#
loop_
_entity.id
_entity.type
_entity.pdbx_description
1 polymer ?
#
loop_
_entity_poly.entity_id
_entity_poly.type
_entity_poly.pdbx_seq_one_letter_code
_entity_poly.pdbx_strand_id
1 'polypeptide(L)'
;AKETSITWHFRNADPEYGEFQAKECMNHLENSVVSKRPVEILVGKKCLEVRPISVNKGEIVKRLMGANPKQWDFVVCAGDDKTDEDMFRSLRTIKRSVAGNTSGEEGLNAVSTSVGMGTNWSSMSMRLPPYYFTITVGPPDKRSAAAWHVSSSHDVVEALMLLAASNNAE
;
A
#
# COMPACT_ATOMS: atom_id res chain seq x y z
N ALA A 1 -12.61 3.33 18.42
CA ALA A 1 -12.99 2.29 17.44
C ALA A 1 -12.70 2.83 16.04
N LYS A 2 -12.37 1.96 15.07
CA LYS A 2 -12.21 2.39 13.67
C LYS A 2 -13.60 2.66 13.06
N GLU A 3 -13.71 3.65 12.18
CA GLU A 3 -15.00 4.05 11.59
C GLU A 3 -15.41 3.17 10.39
N THR A 4 -14.43 2.68 9.61
CA THR A 4 -14.67 2.06 8.30
C THR A 4 -14.17 0.62 8.17
N SER A 5 -13.46 0.11 9.18
CA SER A 5 -13.00 -1.27 9.22
C SER A 5 -13.16 -1.88 10.60
N ILE A 6 -13.19 -3.21 10.65
CA ILE A 6 -13.28 -3.97 11.90
C ILE A 6 -12.04 -4.85 12.00
N THR A 7 -11.34 -4.81 13.13
CA THR A 7 -10.19 -5.67 13.40
C THR A 7 -10.44 -6.51 14.62
N TRP A 8 -10.33 -7.83 14.47
CA TRP A 8 -10.35 -8.79 15.55
C TRP A 8 -8.93 -9.22 15.89
N HIS A 9 -8.52 -9.02 17.15
CA HIS A 9 -7.18 -9.35 17.63
C HIS A 9 -7.23 -10.64 18.47
N PHE A 10 -6.30 -11.56 18.19
CA PHE A 10 -6.16 -12.82 18.92
C PHE A 10 -4.77 -12.98 19.53
N ARG A 11 -4.03 -11.87 19.68
CA ARG A 11 -2.65 -11.87 20.20
C ARG A 11 -2.51 -12.45 21.61
N ASN A 12 -3.51 -12.19 22.47
CA ASN A 12 -3.52 -12.63 23.86
C ASN A 12 -4.38 -13.88 24.09
N ALA A 13 -4.86 -14.51 23.01
CA ALA A 13 -5.49 -15.81 23.10
C ALA A 13 -4.42 -16.89 23.30
N ASP A 14 -4.86 -18.09 23.71
CA ASP A 14 -4.02 -19.28 23.62
C ASP A 14 -3.43 -19.39 22.18
N PRO A 15 -2.13 -19.65 22.01
CA PRO A 15 -1.49 -19.57 20.70
C PRO A 15 -2.09 -20.52 19.65
N GLU A 16 -2.39 -21.76 20.04
CA GLU A 16 -2.89 -22.79 19.12
C GLU A 16 -4.40 -22.59 18.87
N TYR A 17 -5.16 -22.38 19.94
CA TYR A 17 -6.60 -22.16 19.84
C TYR A 17 -6.93 -20.84 19.17
N GLY A 18 -6.15 -19.78 19.42
CA GLY A 18 -6.31 -18.47 18.78
C GLY A 18 -6.06 -18.54 17.27
N GLU A 19 -5.06 -19.30 16.83
CA GLU A 19 -4.81 -19.54 15.41
C GLU A 19 -5.90 -20.40 14.76
N PHE A 20 -6.35 -21.45 15.46
CA PHE A 20 -7.48 -22.27 15.01
C PHE A 20 -8.74 -21.42 14.82
N GLN A 21 -9.12 -20.63 15.82
CA GLN A 21 -10.29 -19.76 15.77
C GLN A 21 -10.16 -18.66 14.72
N ALA A 22 -8.94 -18.18 14.42
CA ALA A 22 -8.72 -17.24 13.32
C ALA A 22 -8.99 -17.87 11.95
N LYS A 23 -8.56 -19.13 11.73
CA LYS A 23 -8.87 -19.84 10.49
C LYS A 23 -10.37 -20.07 10.34
N GLU A 24 -11.04 -20.50 11.41
CA GLU A 24 -12.49 -20.68 11.41
C GLU A 24 -13.24 -19.38 11.16
N CYS A 25 -12.85 -18.28 11.83
CA CYS A 25 -13.44 -16.96 11.62
C CYS A 25 -13.27 -16.50 10.16
N MET A 26 -12.07 -16.65 9.60
CA MET A 26 -11.79 -16.31 8.20
C MET A 26 -12.69 -17.12 7.24
N ASN A 27 -12.76 -18.44 7.39
CA ASN A 27 -13.62 -19.31 6.58
C ASN A 27 -15.10 -18.86 6.64
N HIS A 28 -15.59 -18.50 7.82
CA HIS A 28 -16.96 -18.00 7.98
C HIS A 28 -17.16 -16.64 7.30
N LEU A 29 -16.21 -15.71 7.45
CA LEU A 29 -16.28 -14.37 6.84
C LEU A 29 -16.24 -14.44 5.31
N GLU A 30 -15.41 -15.31 4.72
CA GLU A 30 -15.32 -15.50 3.27
C GLU A 30 -16.67 -15.95 2.69
N ASN A 31 -17.28 -16.96 3.32
CA ASN A 31 -18.53 -17.54 2.84
C ASN A 31 -19.75 -16.64 3.08
N SER A 32 -19.80 -15.94 4.22
CA SER A 32 -21.01 -15.24 4.67
C SER A 32 -21.03 -13.74 4.36
N VAL A 33 -19.86 -13.09 4.31
CA VAL A 33 -19.75 -11.63 4.19
C VAL A 33 -19.10 -11.23 2.86
N VAL A 34 -17.91 -11.75 2.56
CA VAL A 34 -17.14 -11.36 1.37
C VAL A 34 -17.91 -11.70 0.09
N SER A 35 -18.60 -12.84 0.07
CA SER A 35 -19.44 -13.25 -1.07
C SER A 35 -20.64 -12.33 -1.35
N LYS A 36 -21.03 -11.47 -0.39
CA LYS A 36 -22.26 -10.65 -0.45
C LYS A 36 -22.02 -9.15 -0.41
N ARG A 37 -20.80 -8.70 -0.06
CA ARG A 37 -20.47 -7.29 0.17
C ARG A 37 -19.11 -6.96 -0.43
N PRO A 38 -18.88 -5.71 -0.87
CA PRO A 38 -17.61 -5.28 -1.45
C PRO A 38 -16.54 -5.04 -0.37
N VAL A 39 -16.20 -6.08 0.39
CA VAL A 39 -15.21 -6.06 1.46
C VAL A 39 -14.17 -7.16 1.26
N GLU A 40 -12.96 -6.95 1.78
CA GLU A 40 -11.89 -7.95 1.80
C GLU A 40 -11.47 -8.25 3.24
N ILE A 41 -10.87 -9.44 3.43
CA ILE A 41 -10.30 -9.89 4.70
C ILE A 41 -8.78 -9.77 4.59
N LEU A 42 -8.19 -9.00 5.49
CA LEU A 42 -6.76 -8.85 5.68
C LEU A 42 -6.31 -9.72 6.86
N VAL A 43 -5.42 -10.66 6.58
CA VAL A 43 -4.74 -11.43 7.63
C VAL A 43 -3.48 -10.67 8.04
N GLY A 44 -3.50 -10.13 9.25
CA GLY A 44 -2.39 -9.38 9.83
C GLY A 44 -1.63 -10.15 10.92
N LYS A 45 -0.67 -9.50 11.55
CA LYS A 45 0.10 -10.06 12.66
C LYS A 45 -0.80 -10.28 13.89
N LYS A 46 -1.30 -11.51 14.05
CA LYS A 46 -2.23 -11.93 15.12
C LYS A 46 -3.55 -11.13 15.12
N CYS A 47 -4.07 -10.82 13.94
CA CYS A 47 -5.39 -10.23 13.76
C CYS A 47 -6.02 -10.57 12.39
N LEU A 48 -7.34 -10.43 12.31
CA LEU A 48 -8.10 -10.37 11.07
C LEU A 48 -8.73 -8.98 10.95
N GLU A 49 -8.60 -8.33 9.80
CA GLU A 49 -9.24 -7.05 9.53
C GLU A 49 -10.16 -7.17 8.31
N VAL A 50 -11.39 -6.66 8.43
CA VAL A 50 -12.33 -6.55 7.31
C VAL A 50 -12.46 -5.09 6.93
N ARG A 51 -12.21 -4.76 5.66
CA ARG A 51 -12.30 -3.40 5.11
C ARG A 51 -12.98 -3.37 3.74
N PRO A 52 -13.49 -2.22 3.27
CA PRO A 52 -13.97 -2.07 1.89
C PRO A 52 -12.85 -2.32 0.87
N ILE A 53 -13.13 -3.07 -0.21
CA ILE A 53 -12.15 -3.41 -1.26
C ILE A 53 -11.57 -2.15 -1.93
N SER A 54 -12.39 -1.11 -2.06
CA SER A 54 -12.00 0.15 -2.72
C SER A 54 -11.07 1.02 -1.88
N VAL A 55 -10.79 0.65 -0.63
CA VAL A 55 -9.99 1.46 0.30
C VAL A 55 -8.71 0.71 0.66
N ASN A 56 -7.61 1.14 0.06
CA ASN A 56 -6.29 0.61 0.36
C ASN A 56 -5.22 1.70 0.29
N LYS A 57 -4.02 1.41 0.84
CA LYS A 57 -2.92 2.38 0.90
C LYS A 57 -2.42 2.78 -0.50
N GLY A 58 -2.55 1.90 -1.50
CA GLY A 58 -2.23 2.18 -2.90
C GLY A 58 -3.12 3.25 -3.52
N GLU A 59 -4.42 3.25 -3.21
CA GLU A 59 -5.34 4.31 -3.66
C GLU A 59 -4.98 5.68 -3.05
N ILE A 60 -4.48 5.71 -1.81
CA ILE A 60 -3.98 6.95 -1.21
C ILE A 60 -2.74 7.45 -1.96
N VAL A 61 -1.79 6.55 -2.27
CA VAL A 61 -0.61 6.90 -3.08
C VAL A 61 -1.01 7.49 -4.43
N LYS A 62 -1.94 6.86 -5.16
CA LYS A 62 -2.42 7.37 -6.45
C LYS A 62 -3.02 8.77 -6.31
N ARG A 63 -3.82 9.00 -5.26
CA ARG A 63 -4.41 10.32 -4.97
C ARG A 63 -3.34 11.37 -4.67
N LEU A 64 -2.34 11.06 -3.84
CA LEU A 64 -1.24 11.97 -3.52
C LEU A 64 -0.39 12.32 -4.75
N MET A 65 -0.05 11.31 -5.56
CA MET A 65 0.70 11.50 -6.80
C MET A 65 -0.09 12.27 -7.86
N GLY A 66 -1.41 12.07 -7.91
CA GLY A 66 -2.30 12.81 -8.79
C GLY A 66 -2.52 14.25 -8.35
N ALA A 67 -2.68 14.51 -7.05
CA ALA A 67 -3.07 15.83 -6.54
C ALA A 67 -2.09 16.95 -6.92
N ASN A 68 -0.78 16.67 -6.97
CA ASN A 68 0.20 17.65 -7.44
C ASN A 68 1.45 17.02 -8.10
N PRO A 69 1.35 16.54 -9.36
CA PRO A 69 2.42 15.76 -10.00
C PRO A 69 3.70 16.55 -10.27
N LYS A 70 3.61 17.89 -10.28
CA LYS A 70 4.74 18.80 -10.56
C LYS A 70 5.44 19.31 -9.30
N GLN A 71 4.98 18.95 -8.11
CA GLN A 71 5.52 19.48 -6.85
C GLN A 71 6.46 18.50 -6.14
N TRP A 72 6.38 17.20 -6.45
CA TRP A 72 7.21 16.20 -5.78
C TRP A 72 8.53 16.05 -6.53
N ASP A 73 9.62 16.54 -5.96
CA ASP A 73 10.99 16.31 -6.46
C ASP A 73 11.64 15.07 -5.83
N PHE A 74 11.10 14.62 -4.70
CA PHE A 74 11.60 13.49 -3.92
C PHE A 74 10.43 12.74 -3.25
N VAL A 75 10.42 11.41 -3.35
CA VAL A 75 9.41 10.54 -2.71
C VAL A 75 10.07 9.38 -1.98
N VAL A 76 9.75 9.20 -0.70
CA VAL A 76 10.07 7.97 0.06
C VAL A 76 8.77 7.33 0.51
N CYS A 77 8.64 6.03 0.24
CA CYS A 77 7.50 5.22 0.64
C CYS A 77 8.02 3.98 1.37
N ALA A 78 7.76 3.89 2.68
CA ALA A 78 8.22 2.80 3.53
C ALA A 78 7.05 2.04 4.17
N GLY A 79 7.21 0.72 4.38
CA GLY A 79 6.17 -0.10 5.01
C GLY A 79 6.66 -1.50 5.40
N ASP A 80 6.07 -2.09 6.44
CA ASP A 80 6.50 -3.36 7.04
C ASP A 80 5.51 -4.52 6.83
N ASP A 81 4.28 -4.23 6.41
CA ASP A 81 3.21 -5.22 6.39
C ASP A 81 2.68 -5.47 4.99
N LYS A 82 1.93 -6.57 4.83
CA LYS A 82 1.33 -6.98 3.54
C LYS A 82 0.45 -5.88 2.93
N THR A 83 -0.17 -5.03 3.77
CA THR A 83 -0.98 -3.91 3.31
C THR A 83 -0.18 -2.81 2.61
N ASP A 84 1.12 -2.70 2.89
CA ASP A 84 2.01 -1.70 2.28
C ASP A 84 2.40 -2.07 0.85
N GLU A 85 2.27 -3.34 0.48
CA GLU A 85 2.47 -3.82 -0.89
C GLU A 85 1.52 -3.15 -1.90
N ASP A 86 0.35 -2.66 -1.45
CA ASP A 86 -0.55 -1.86 -2.27
C ASP A 86 0.09 -0.52 -2.68
N MET A 87 0.88 0.11 -1.78
CA MET A 87 1.62 1.36 -2.06
C MET A 87 2.71 1.11 -3.10
N PHE A 88 3.53 0.09 -2.86
CA PHE A 88 4.68 -0.23 -3.73
C PHE A 88 4.23 -0.60 -5.14
N ARG A 89 3.18 -1.43 -5.26
CA ARG A 89 2.59 -1.77 -6.57
C ARG A 89 2.03 -0.54 -7.28
N SER A 90 1.40 0.38 -6.55
CA SER A 90 0.85 1.60 -7.14
C SER A 90 1.96 2.50 -7.72
N LEU A 91 3.05 2.72 -6.98
CA LEU A 91 4.21 3.47 -7.49
C LEU A 91 4.85 2.78 -8.69
N ARG A 92 4.99 1.46 -8.67
CA ARG A 92 5.53 0.68 -9.80
C ARG A 92 4.66 0.80 -11.06
N THR A 93 3.34 0.79 -10.90
CA THR A 93 2.40 0.99 -12.01
C THR A 93 2.55 2.39 -12.59
N ILE A 94 2.59 3.44 -11.76
CA ILE A 94 2.81 4.82 -12.22
C ILE A 94 4.12 4.93 -13.02
N LYS A 95 5.21 4.31 -12.55
CA LYS A 95 6.49 4.27 -13.27
C LYS A 95 6.35 3.70 -14.69
N ARG A 96 5.64 2.56 -14.81
CA ARG A 96 5.45 1.86 -16.08
C ARG A 96 4.57 2.64 -17.04
N SER A 97 3.50 3.26 -16.56
CA SER A 97 2.62 4.09 -17.38
C SER A 97 3.36 5.28 -18.02
N VAL A 98 4.32 5.87 -17.31
CA VAL A 98 5.18 6.94 -17.86
C VAL A 98 6.13 6.40 -18.94
N ALA A 99 6.73 5.23 -18.72
CA ALA A 99 7.67 4.63 -19.67
C ALA A 99 6.97 4.15 -20.97
N GLY A 100 5.74 3.63 -20.87
CA GLY A 100 4.95 3.15 -22.00
C GLY A 100 4.48 4.26 -22.95
N ASN A 101 4.22 5.48 -22.43
CA ASN A 101 3.83 6.61 -23.27
C ASN A 101 4.98 7.15 -24.17
N THR A 102 6.22 6.67 -23.99
CA THR A 102 7.38 7.01 -24.83
C THR A 102 7.59 6.07 -26.01
N SER A 103 6.82 4.98 -26.10
CA SER A 103 6.84 4.00 -27.18
C SER A 103 5.41 3.84 -27.68
N GLY A 104 5.09 4.38 -28.86
CA GLY A 104 3.72 4.44 -29.40
C GLY A 104 3.09 3.08 -29.73
N GLU A 105 2.71 2.32 -28.70
CA GLU A 105 1.80 1.18 -28.81
C GLU A 105 0.63 1.37 -27.84
N GLU A 106 -0.56 1.58 -28.43
CA GLU A 106 -1.83 1.58 -27.71
C GLU A 106 -2.07 0.19 -27.11
N GLY A 107 -2.02 0.08 -25.78
CA GLY A 107 -2.37 -1.16 -25.12
C GLY A 107 -2.15 -1.12 -23.62
N LEU A 108 -3.21 -0.77 -22.88
CA LEU A 108 -3.71 -1.53 -21.72
C LEU A 108 -4.90 -0.74 -21.12
N ASN A 109 -6.08 -1.36 -21.18
CA ASN A 109 -7.31 -0.85 -20.59
C ASN A 109 -7.07 -0.42 -19.13
N ALA A 110 -7.04 0.89 -18.90
CA ALA A 110 -7.15 1.45 -17.57
C ALA A 110 -8.51 0.99 -17.02
N VAL A 111 -8.47 0.04 -16.08
CA VAL A 111 -9.64 -0.35 -15.30
C VAL A 111 -10.18 0.92 -14.66
N SER A 112 -11.33 1.39 -15.17
CA SER A 112 -12.11 2.46 -14.54
C SER A 112 -12.58 1.97 -13.19
N THR A 113 -11.84 2.27 -12.13
CA THR A 113 -12.39 2.27 -10.77
C THR A 113 -13.16 3.57 -10.57
N SER A 114 -14.37 3.61 -11.14
CA SER A 114 -15.35 4.65 -10.85
C SER A 114 -15.87 4.48 -9.42
N VAL A 115 -15.12 4.97 -8.44
CA VAL A 115 -15.66 5.23 -7.11
C VAL A 115 -16.22 6.65 -7.12
N GLY A 116 -17.51 6.75 -6.79
CA GLY A 116 -18.26 8.01 -6.74
C GLY A 116 -17.56 9.11 -5.93
N MET A 117 -16.94 10.01 -6.67
CA MET A 117 -16.72 11.43 -6.42
C MET A 117 -16.22 11.93 -7.78
N GLY A 118 -16.96 12.85 -8.41
CA GLY A 118 -16.97 13.13 -9.86
C GLY A 118 -15.69 13.71 -10.48
N THR A 119 -14.56 13.02 -10.30
CA THR A 119 -13.24 13.42 -10.77
C THR A 119 -12.67 12.25 -11.56
N ASN A 120 -12.57 12.44 -12.88
CA ASN A 120 -12.06 11.43 -13.79
C ASN A 120 -10.52 11.44 -13.74
N TRP A 121 -9.93 10.77 -12.74
CA TRP A 121 -8.48 10.71 -12.51
C TRP A 121 -7.68 10.07 -13.64
N SER A 122 -8.35 9.40 -14.58
CA SER A 122 -7.77 8.82 -15.80
C SER A 122 -7.05 9.86 -16.67
N SER A 123 -7.38 11.15 -16.53
CA SER A 123 -6.79 12.24 -17.32
C SER A 123 -5.65 12.99 -16.63
N MET A 124 -5.35 12.71 -15.35
CA MET A 124 -4.25 13.38 -14.65
C MET A 124 -2.92 12.67 -14.93
N SER A 125 -1.97 13.40 -15.49
CA SER A 125 -0.60 12.92 -15.72
C SER A 125 0.10 12.67 -14.38
N MET A 126 -0.07 11.46 -13.85
CA MET A 126 0.68 10.98 -12.70
C MET A 126 2.12 10.67 -13.15
N ARG A 127 3.09 11.41 -12.62
CA ARG A 127 4.51 11.20 -12.89
C ARG A 127 5.26 11.02 -11.57
N LEU A 128 6.20 10.07 -11.54
CA LEU A 128 7.12 9.95 -10.41
C LEU A 128 8.27 10.96 -10.53
N PRO A 129 8.76 11.52 -9.42
CA PRO A 129 10.02 12.27 -9.42
C PRO A 129 11.20 11.42 -9.90
N PRO A 130 12.30 12.07 -10.30
CA PRO A 130 13.57 11.37 -10.55
C PRO A 130 14.05 10.61 -9.31
N TYR A 131 13.82 11.15 -8.12
CA TYR A 131 14.18 10.54 -6.85
C TYR A 131 12.94 9.95 -6.18
N TYR A 132 12.73 8.65 -6.35
CA TYR A 132 11.68 7.93 -5.63
C TYR A 132 12.20 6.60 -5.08
N PHE A 133 11.88 6.31 -3.82
CA PHE A 133 12.38 5.15 -3.09
C PHE A 133 11.23 4.42 -2.40
N THR A 134 11.09 3.13 -2.69
CA THR A 134 10.16 2.23 -2.00
C THR A 134 10.95 1.28 -1.11
N ILE A 135 10.65 1.22 0.18
CA ILE A 135 11.43 0.51 1.19
C ILE A 135 10.51 -0.44 1.96
N THR A 136 10.78 -1.74 1.92
CA THR A 136 10.14 -2.69 2.83
C THR A 136 10.94 -2.79 4.14
N VAL A 137 10.26 -2.81 5.29
CA VAL A 137 10.89 -3.11 6.57
C VAL A 137 10.76 -4.61 6.85
N GLY A 138 11.89 -5.28 7.04
CA GLY A 138 11.96 -6.71 7.31
C GLY A 138 13.27 -7.33 6.80
N PRO A 139 13.44 -8.65 7.00
CA PRO A 139 14.67 -9.33 6.63
C PRO A 139 14.89 -9.33 5.10
N PRO A 140 16.13 -9.54 4.63
CA PRO A 140 16.50 -9.47 3.21
C PRO A 140 15.75 -10.46 2.31
N ASP A 141 15.28 -11.56 2.87
CA ASP A 141 14.51 -12.60 2.17
C ASP A 141 12.99 -12.32 2.16
N LYS A 142 12.53 -11.23 2.80
CA LYS A 142 11.14 -10.81 2.76
C LYS A 142 10.74 -10.46 1.33
N ARG A 143 9.78 -11.22 0.79
CA ARG A 143 9.19 -10.93 -0.52
C ARG A 143 8.41 -9.62 -0.47
N SER A 144 8.78 -8.67 -1.32
CA SER A 144 8.13 -7.36 -1.45
C SER A 144 8.23 -6.82 -2.88
N ALA A 145 7.28 -5.97 -3.27
CA ALA A 145 7.35 -5.15 -4.47
C ALA A 145 8.22 -3.88 -4.28
N ALA A 146 8.66 -3.58 -3.06
CA ALA A 146 9.61 -2.52 -2.79
C ALA A 146 10.98 -2.82 -3.43
N ALA A 147 11.62 -1.79 -3.97
CA ALA A 147 12.96 -1.87 -4.56
C ALA A 147 14.08 -2.02 -3.51
N TRP A 148 13.86 -1.55 -2.29
CA TRP A 148 14.83 -1.54 -1.21
C TRP A 148 14.25 -2.19 0.04
N HIS A 149 15.13 -2.59 0.95
CA HIS A 149 14.73 -3.09 2.26
C HIS A 149 15.62 -2.50 3.34
N VAL A 150 15.10 -2.48 4.56
CA VAL A 150 15.85 -2.25 5.79
C VAL A 150 15.42 -3.26 6.84
N SER A 151 16.30 -3.57 7.80
CA SER A 151 16.06 -4.62 8.79
C SER A 151 15.03 -4.20 9.83
N SER A 152 14.99 -2.90 10.16
CA SER A 152 14.14 -2.36 11.20
C SER A 152 13.57 -0.98 10.85
N SER A 153 12.52 -0.57 11.57
CA SER A 153 12.00 0.79 11.46
C SER A 153 12.99 1.85 11.94
N HIS A 154 13.97 1.48 12.79
CA HIS A 154 15.00 2.39 13.24
C HIS A 154 15.88 2.86 12.08
N ASP A 155 16.25 1.95 11.19
CA ASP A 155 17.07 2.25 10.00
C ASP A 155 16.36 3.23 9.05
N VAL A 156 15.02 3.18 8.97
CA VAL A 156 14.22 4.17 8.24
C VAL A 156 14.37 5.55 8.87
N VAL A 157 14.27 5.63 10.20
CA VAL A 157 14.40 6.89 10.94
C VAL A 157 15.81 7.46 10.79
N GLU A 158 16.84 6.63 10.89
CA GLU A 158 18.23 7.04 10.71
C GLU A 158 18.47 7.60 9.30
N ALA A 159 17.98 6.92 8.26
CA ALA A 159 18.07 7.42 6.89
C ALA A 159 17.38 8.78 6.72
N LEU A 160 16.19 8.98 7.31
CA LEU A 160 15.49 10.26 7.27
C LEU A 160 16.21 11.34 8.08
N MET A 161 16.83 10.98 9.21
CA MET A 161 17.63 11.90 10.04
C MET A 161 18.88 12.37 9.28
N LEU A 162 19.56 11.48 8.56
CA LEU A 162 20.71 11.83 7.73
C LEU A 162 20.32 12.82 6.61
N LEU A 163 19.19 12.57 5.94
CA LEU A 163 18.64 13.48 4.92
C LEU A 163 18.25 14.85 5.50
N ALA A 164 17.72 14.89 6.73
CA ALA A 164 17.38 16.13 7.40
C ALA A 164 18.63 16.89 7.88
N ALA A 165 19.64 16.19 8.38
CA ALA A 165 20.88 16.79 8.87
C ALA A 165 21.74 17.38 7.75
N SER A 166 21.76 16.75 6.56
CA SER A 166 22.47 17.29 5.40
C SER A 166 21.93 18.65 4.95
N ASN A 167 20.66 18.97 5.25
CA ASN A 167 20.05 20.27 4.91
C ASN A 167 20.35 21.38 5.94
N ASN A 168 20.87 21.04 7.13
CA ASN A 168 21.21 22.01 8.18
C ASN A 168 22.70 22.36 8.20
N ALA A 169 23.48 21.84 7.25
CA ALA A 169 24.92 22.07 7.14
C ALA A 169 25.28 23.22 6.17
N GLU A 170 24.28 24.01 5.72
CA GLU A 170 24.45 25.27 4.99
C GLU A 170 24.24 26.50 5.90
#